data_AF-B8HVQ0-F1
#
_entry.id   AF-B8HVQ0-F1
#
_cell.length_a   1.000
_cell.length_b   1.000
_cell.length_c   1.000
_cell.angle_alpha   90.00
_cell.angle_beta   90.00
_cell.angle_gamma   90.00
#
_symmetry.space_group_name_H-M   'P 1'
#
loop_
_entity.id
_entity.type
_entity.pdbx_description
1 polymer ?
#
loop_
_entity_poly.entity_id
_entity_poly.type
_entity_poly.pdbx_seq_one_letter_code
_entity_poly.pdbx_strand_id
1 'polypeptide(L)'
;MEDAQNHIWKLLWEYDPSGVVVVDADLYIKMVNPSLCRMFGVNPEDVIGQPAVVIFDDVTDLRRVWQQDIVIRGQLKEYVQPQLYVNEVIFAIADAGVIVCIMVDMSHELERKRQLEKLKYETVQKVNEVVDKQMKVVQEIAGLLGETTAETKVSLLKIIQMLGQNTV
;
A
#
# COMPACT_ATOMS: atom_id res chain seq x y z
N MET A 1 -39.39 -21.60 -2.88
CA MET A 1 -38.78 -20.26 -2.67
C MET A 1 -37.68 -20.34 -1.61
N GLU A 2 -37.90 -21.04 -0.51
CA GLU A 2 -36.92 -21.24 0.58
C GLU A 2 -35.63 -21.95 0.13
N ASP A 3 -35.74 -22.97 -0.72
CA ASP A 3 -34.57 -23.67 -1.30
C ASP A 3 -33.69 -22.77 -2.18
N ALA A 4 -34.31 -21.83 -2.89
CA ALA A 4 -33.58 -20.89 -3.74
C ALA A 4 -32.82 -19.84 -2.92
N GLN A 5 -33.40 -19.35 -1.81
CA GLN A 5 -32.72 -18.44 -0.89
C GLN A 5 -31.56 -19.14 -0.17
N ASN A 6 -31.76 -20.36 0.33
CA ASN A 6 -30.69 -21.14 0.96
C ASN A 6 -29.53 -21.42 0.00
N HIS A 7 -29.83 -21.69 -1.28
CA HIS A 7 -28.81 -21.86 -2.30
C HIS A 7 -27.98 -20.58 -2.51
N ILE A 8 -28.64 -19.42 -2.59
CA ILE A 8 -27.96 -18.13 -2.75
C ILE A 8 -27.04 -17.84 -1.56
N TRP A 9 -27.51 -18.04 -0.32
CA TRP A 9 -26.68 -17.83 0.87
C TRP A 9 -25.45 -18.73 0.89
N LYS A 10 -25.59 -20.00 0.51
CA LYS A 10 -24.46 -20.93 0.40
C LYS A 10 -23.45 -20.47 -0.64
N LEU A 11 -23.91 -20.03 -1.81
CA LEU A 11 -23.03 -19.51 -2.86
C LEU A 11 -22.31 -18.24 -2.42
N LEU A 12 -23.00 -17.31 -1.76
CA LEU A 12 -22.37 -16.12 -1.19
C LEU A 12 -21.28 -16.51 -0.19
N TRP A 13 -21.56 -17.44 0.72
CA TRP A 13 -20.57 -17.93 1.68
C TRP A 13 -19.35 -18.59 1.01
N GLU A 14 -19.58 -19.36 -0.05
CA GLU A 14 -18.55 -20.15 -0.73
C GLU A 14 -17.64 -19.30 -1.65
N TYR A 15 -18.21 -18.26 -2.27
CA TYR A 15 -17.52 -17.41 -3.25
C TYR A 15 -17.16 -16.01 -2.74
N ASP A 16 -17.50 -15.65 -1.49
CA ASP A 16 -17.06 -14.37 -0.93
C ASP A 16 -15.52 -14.28 -0.93
N PRO A 17 -14.92 -13.22 -1.47
CA PRO A 17 -13.47 -13.07 -1.52
C PRO A 17 -12.84 -12.78 -0.15
N SER A 18 -13.63 -12.33 0.82
CA SER A 18 -13.19 -11.99 2.18
C SER A 18 -13.15 -13.23 3.05
N GLY A 19 -12.20 -13.29 3.98
CA GLY A 19 -12.20 -14.29 5.04
C GLY A 19 -13.32 -14.01 6.02
N VAL A 20 -14.12 -15.01 6.36
CA VAL A 20 -15.14 -14.92 7.40
C VAL A 20 -14.94 -16.04 8.40
N VAL A 21 -14.91 -15.66 9.67
CA VAL A 21 -14.92 -16.57 10.81
C VAL A 21 -16.07 -16.20 11.75
N VAL A 22 -16.72 -17.22 12.29
CA VAL A 22 -17.74 -17.09 13.33
C VAL A 22 -17.28 -17.89 14.53
N VAL A 23 -17.26 -17.26 15.70
CA VAL A 23 -16.90 -17.88 16.97
C VAL A 23 -18.04 -17.72 17.97
N ASP A 24 -18.13 -18.58 18.98
CA ASP A 24 -19.05 -18.36 20.11
C ASP A 24 -18.50 -17.39 21.16
N ALA A 25 -19.28 -17.17 22.21
CA ALA A 25 -18.93 -16.34 23.37
C ALA A 25 -17.63 -16.78 24.07
N ASP A 26 -17.28 -18.07 24.01
CA ASP A 26 -16.06 -18.65 24.58
C ASP A 26 -14.89 -18.64 23.56
N LEU A 27 -15.09 -18.00 22.40
CA LEU A 27 -14.14 -17.87 21.29
C LEU A 27 -13.77 -19.21 20.63
N TYR A 28 -14.67 -20.19 20.65
CA TYR A 28 -14.53 -21.41 19.85
C TYR A 28 -15.13 -21.21 18.47
N ILE A 29 -14.38 -21.62 17.45
CA ILE A 29 -14.76 -21.48 16.05
C ILE A 29 -16.00 -22.34 15.76
N LYS A 30 -17.06 -21.70 15.25
CA LYS A 30 -18.28 -22.37 14.79
C LYS A 30 -18.29 -22.55 13.28
N MET A 31 -17.85 -21.52 12.56
CA MET A 31 -17.87 -21.52 11.10
C MET A 31 -16.68 -20.75 10.54
N VAL A 32 -16.19 -21.23 9.41
CA VAL A 32 -15.20 -20.55 8.58
C VAL A 32 -15.62 -20.67 7.12
N ASN A 33 -15.36 -19.62 6.34
CA ASN A 33 -15.59 -19.68 4.90
C ASN A 33 -14.33 -20.15 4.15
N PRO A 34 -14.45 -20.61 2.88
CA PRO A 34 -13.30 -21.08 2.11
C PRO A 34 -12.21 -20.02 1.92
N SER A 35 -12.56 -18.74 1.85
CA SER A 35 -11.59 -17.67 1.71
C SER A 35 -10.72 -17.48 2.95
N LEU A 36 -11.28 -17.59 4.16
CA LEU A 36 -10.50 -17.59 5.40
C LEU A 36 -9.53 -18.78 5.42
N CYS A 37 -10.03 -19.98 5.08
CA CYS A 37 -9.21 -21.18 4.99
C CYS A 37 -8.02 -21.00 4.04
N ARG A 38 -8.25 -20.38 2.86
CA ARG A 38 -7.18 -20.05 1.90
C ARG A 38 -6.21 -19.00 2.45
N MET A 39 -6.70 -17.94 3.09
CA MET A 39 -5.89 -16.86 3.65
C MET A 39 -4.92 -17.38 4.71
N PHE A 40 -5.40 -18.26 5.60
CA PHE A 40 -4.64 -18.76 6.75
C PHE A 40 -4.03 -20.16 6.53
N GLY A 41 -4.28 -20.80 5.39
CA GLY A 41 -3.75 -22.12 5.06
C GLY A 41 -4.29 -23.24 5.96
N VAL A 42 -5.54 -23.13 6.42
CA VAL A 42 -6.17 -24.07 7.35
C VAL A 42 -7.31 -24.83 6.68
N ASN A 43 -7.61 -26.04 7.15
CA ASN A 43 -8.80 -26.77 6.71
C ASN A 43 -9.96 -26.53 7.69
N PRO A 44 -11.21 -26.42 7.21
CA PRO A 44 -12.37 -26.21 8.07
C PRO A 44 -12.54 -27.31 9.12
N GLU A 45 -12.28 -28.57 8.75
CA GLU A 45 -12.39 -29.73 9.65
C GLU A 45 -11.39 -29.73 10.81
N ASP A 46 -10.24 -29.09 10.62
CA ASP A 46 -9.18 -29.00 11.65
C ASP A 46 -9.44 -27.86 12.65
N VAL A 47 -10.20 -26.83 12.23
CA VAL A 47 -10.36 -25.60 13.01
C VAL A 47 -11.75 -25.44 13.62
N ILE A 48 -12.80 -26.03 13.04
CA ILE A 48 -14.15 -25.97 13.61
C ILE A 48 -14.16 -26.68 14.96
N GLY A 49 -14.70 -26.00 15.98
CA GLY A 49 -14.70 -26.47 17.37
C GLY A 49 -13.40 -26.23 18.13
N GLN A 50 -12.36 -25.68 17.48
CA GLN A 50 -11.12 -25.28 18.15
C GLN A 50 -11.21 -23.84 18.68
N PRO A 51 -10.39 -23.48 19.67
CA PRO A 51 -10.21 -22.08 20.07
C PRO A 51 -9.72 -21.21 18.91
N ALA A 52 -10.22 -19.98 18.81
CA ALA A 52 -9.84 -19.01 17.77
C ALA A 52 -8.32 -18.72 17.73
N VAL A 53 -7.63 -18.94 18.84
CA VAL A 53 -6.17 -18.81 18.96
C VAL A 53 -5.37 -19.78 18.08
N VAL A 54 -6.01 -20.81 17.53
CA VAL A 54 -5.37 -21.72 16.55
C VAL A 54 -5.14 -21.03 15.21
N ILE A 55 -5.99 -20.04 14.86
CA ILE A 55 -5.85 -19.25 13.61
C ILE A 55 -5.25 -17.88 13.90
N PHE A 56 -5.61 -17.25 15.02
CA PHE A 56 -5.24 -15.88 15.33
C PHE A 56 -4.32 -15.79 16.54
N ASP A 57 -3.13 -15.20 16.36
CA ASP A 57 -2.20 -14.96 17.46
C ASP A 57 -2.78 -14.04 18.56
N ASP A 58 -3.68 -13.13 18.17
CA ASP A 58 -4.34 -12.19 19.08
C ASP A 58 -5.87 -12.17 18.87
N VAL A 59 -6.58 -12.58 19.92
CA VAL A 59 -8.05 -12.61 20.02
C VAL A 59 -8.63 -11.50 20.89
N THR A 60 -7.82 -10.51 21.28
CA THR A 60 -8.23 -9.40 22.16
C THR A 60 -9.41 -8.62 21.58
N ASP A 61 -9.40 -8.37 20.27
CA ASP A 61 -10.47 -7.64 19.60
C ASP A 61 -11.80 -8.42 19.59
N LEU A 62 -11.77 -9.74 19.39
CA LEU A 62 -12.96 -10.61 19.49
C LEU A 62 -13.57 -10.53 20.90
N ARG A 63 -12.72 -10.64 21.93
CA ARG A 63 -13.15 -10.54 23.33
C ARG A 63 -13.72 -9.16 23.64
N ARG A 64 -13.08 -8.10 23.14
CA ARG A 64 -13.51 -6.71 23.37
C ARG A 64 -14.90 -6.46 22.77
N VAL A 65 -15.13 -6.93 21.55
CA VAL A 65 -16.44 -6.84 20.87
C VAL A 65 -17.55 -7.52 21.68
N TRP A 66 -17.30 -8.72 22.20
CA TRP A 66 -18.27 -9.44 23.01
C TRP A 66 -18.56 -8.77 24.35
N GLN A 67 -17.51 -8.36 25.08
CA GLN A 67 -17.65 -7.83 26.44
C GLN A 67 -18.21 -6.40 26.48
N GLN A 68 -17.92 -5.61 25.46
CA GLN A 68 -18.25 -4.18 25.44
C GLN A 68 -19.43 -3.85 24.54
N ASP A 69 -19.97 -4.83 23.81
CA ASP A 69 -21.03 -4.64 22.82
C ASP A 69 -20.69 -3.54 21.80
N ILE A 70 -19.46 -3.60 21.28
CA ILE A 70 -18.95 -2.65 20.29
C ILE A 70 -18.80 -3.31 18.92
N VAL A 71 -18.80 -2.48 17.88
CA VAL A 71 -18.48 -2.91 16.51
C VAL A 71 -17.13 -2.32 16.12
N ILE A 72 -16.20 -3.18 15.75
CA ILE A 72 -14.93 -2.77 15.13
C ILE A 72 -15.15 -2.72 13.63
N ARG A 73 -14.83 -1.58 13.01
CA ARG A 73 -14.93 -1.40 11.55
C ARG A 73 -13.64 -0.82 11.01
N GLY A 74 -13.11 -1.44 9.96
CA GLY A 74 -12.02 -0.85 9.19
C GLY A 74 -10.68 -0.89 9.91
N GLN A 75 -10.46 -1.85 10.81
CA GLN A 75 -9.21 -1.98 11.52
C GLN A 75 -8.20 -2.69 10.62
N LEU A 76 -7.16 -1.98 10.22
CA LEU A 76 -6.03 -2.59 9.52
C LEU A 76 -5.20 -3.41 10.50
N LYS A 77 -5.02 -4.70 10.21
CA LYS A 77 -4.21 -5.61 11.01
C LYS A 77 -3.20 -6.34 10.11
N GLU A 78 -2.00 -6.51 10.63
CA GLU A 78 -0.94 -7.27 9.98
C GLU A 78 -0.80 -8.62 10.68
N TYR A 79 -0.84 -9.68 9.88
CA TYR A 79 -0.43 -11.01 10.26
C TYR A 79 0.97 -11.22 9.69
N VAL A 80 1.90 -11.65 10.55
CA VAL A 80 3.29 -11.88 10.15
C VAL A 80 3.43 -13.25 9.49
N GLN A 81 2.70 -14.23 9.99
CA GLN A 81 2.64 -15.60 9.46
C GLN A 81 1.19 -16.05 9.44
N PRO A 82 0.50 -16.03 8.28
CA PRO A 82 1.00 -15.66 6.95
C PRO A 82 1.25 -14.14 6.81
N GLN A 83 2.11 -13.71 5.87
CA GLN A 83 2.36 -12.29 5.57
C GLN A 83 1.13 -11.67 4.89
N LEU A 84 0.19 -11.20 5.70
CA LEU A 84 -1.13 -10.78 5.26
C LEU A 84 -1.51 -9.46 5.93
N TYR A 85 -1.96 -8.49 5.13
CA TYR A 85 -2.57 -7.27 5.64
C TYR A 85 -4.07 -7.36 5.42
N VAL A 86 -4.83 -7.33 6.50
CA VAL A 86 -6.29 -7.43 6.44
C VAL A 86 -6.94 -6.18 6.99
N ASN A 87 -8.09 -5.85 6.43
CA ASN A 87 -9.02 -4.90 7.00
C ASN A 87 -10.15 -5.66 7.68
N GLU A 88 -10.22 -5.56 9.01
CA GLU A 88 -11.15 -6.32 9.83
C GLU A 88 -12.43 -5.55 10.14
N VAL A 89 -13.53 -6.29 10.14
CA VAL A 89 -14.83 -5.88 10.69
C VAL A 89 -15.27 -6.96 11.66
N ILE A 90 -15.45 -6.58 12.92
CA ILE A 90 -15.79 -7.52 14.00
C ILE A 90 -17.04 -7.01 14.73
N PHE A 91 -18.03 -7.89 14.88
CA PHE A 91 -19.27 -7.57 15.58
C PHE A 91 -19.86 -8.81 16.26
N ALA A 92 -20.58 -8.61 17.36
CA ALA A 92 -21.33 -9.65 18.04
C ALA A 92 -22.78 -9.69 17.55
N ILE A 93 -23.36 -10.89 17.54
CA ILE A 93 -24.78 -11.15 17.31
C ILE A 93 -25.30 -11.78 18.60
N ALA A 94 -25.78 -10.95 19.52
CA ALA A 94 -26.09 -11.35 20.90
C ALA A 94 -27.23 -12.38 20.99
N ASP A 95 -28.26 -12.27 20.14
CA ASP A 95 -29.39 -13.20 20.07
C ASP A 95 -28.98 -14.59 19.57
N ALA A 96 -27.94 -14.68 18.74
CA ALA A 96 -27.36 -15.93 18.27
C ALA A 96 -26.17 -16.41 19.11
N GLY A 97 -25.66 -15.61 20.04
CA GLY A 97 -24.55 -15.97 20.93
C GLY A 97 -23.19 -16.10 20.22
N VAL A 98 -23.00 -15.39 19.11
CA VAL A 98 -21.80 -15.50 18.26
C VAL A 98 -21.13 -14.16 17.99
N ILE A 99 -19.85 -14.22 17.62
CA ILE A 99 -19.04 -13.10 17.16
C ILE A 99 -18.61 -13.41 15.73
N VAL A 100 -18.79 -12.45 14.83
CA VAL A 100 -18.40 -12.56 13.44
C VAL A 100 -17.20 -11.64 13.20
N CYS A 101 -16.16 -12.18 12.58
CA CYS A 101 -15.04 -11.41 12.05
C CYS A 101 -14.98 -11.60 10.53
N ILE A 102 -14.97 -10.49 9.81
CA ILE A 102 -14.81 -10.41 8.36
C ILE A 102 -13.47 -9.75 8.09
N MET A 103 -12.67 -10.36 7.22
CA MET A 103 -11.29 -10.00 6.93
C MET A 103 -11.15 -9.79 5.43
N VAL A 104 -10.97 -8.55 5.01
CA VAL A 104 -10.69 -8.23 3.61
C VAL A 104 -9.19 -8.13 3.43
N ASP A 105 -8.62 -8.99 2.58
CA ASP A 105 -7.19 -8.91 2.23
C ASP A 105 -6.92 -7.61 1.46
N MET A 106 -5.97 -6.83 1.97
CA MET A 106 -5.50 -5.55 1.44
C MET A 106 -4.04 -5.62 0.98
N SER A 107 -3.42 -6.81 1.02
CA SER A 107 -1.98 -6.99 0.79
C SER A 107 -1.59 -6.54 -0.61
N HIS A 108 -2.38 -6.93 -1.62
CA HIS A 108 -2.12 -6.59 -3.01
C HIS A 108 -2.27 -5.08 -3.27
N GLU A 109 -3.28 -4.44 -2.68
CA GLU A 109 -3.54 -3.01 -2.79
C GLU A 109 -2.42 -2.19 -2.14
N LEU A 110 -1.96 -2.62 -0.97
CA LEU A 110 -0.85 -2.01 -0.24
C LEU A 110 0.46 -2.14 -1.04
N GLU A 111 0.73 -3.31 -1.60
CA GLU A 111 1.92 -3.55 -2.43
C GLU A 111 1.91 -2.67 -3.69
N ARG A 112 0.78 -2.64 -4.41
CA ARG A 112 0.62 -1.78 -5.59
C ARG A 112 0.82 -0.30 -5.25
N LYS A 113 0.31 0.15 -4.09
CA LYS A 113 0.50 1.52 -3.63
C LYS A 113 1.98 1.83 -3.36
N ARG A 114 2.69 0.93 -2.67
CA ARG A 114 4.14 1.06 -2.41
C ARG A 114 4.95 1.12 -3.70
N GLN A 115 4.64 0.26 -4.68
CA GLN A 115 5.31 0.27 -5.99
C GLN A 115 5.11 1.59 -6.73
N LEU A 116 3.89 2.13 -6.71
CA LEU A 116 3.60 3.42 -7.32
C LEU A 116 4.35 4.58 -6.64
N GLU A 117 4.43 4.58 -5.32
CA GLU A 117 5.20 5.56 -4.56
C GLU A 117 6.70 5.50 -4.90
N LYS A 118 7.25 4.30 -5.03
CA LYS A 118 8.64 4.08 -5.46
C LYS A 118 8.89 4.64 -6.87
N LEU A 119 8.04 4.33 -7.84
CA LEU A 119 8.16 4.86 -9.20
C LEU A 119 8.10 6.39 -9.24
N LYS A 120 7.21 6.99 -8.43
CA LYS A 120 7.14 8.46 -8.30
C LYS A 120 8.46 9.03 -7.80
N TYR A 121 9.03 8.44 -6.75
CA TYR A 121 10.31 8.88 -6.19
C TYR A 121 11.45 8.77 -7.22
N GLU A 122 11.57 7.63 -7.90
CA GLU A 122 12.58 7.41 -8.95
C GLU A 122 12.44 8.39 -10.11
N THR A 123 11.20 8.71 -10.49
CA THR A 123 10.93 9.70 -11.55
C THR A 123 11.42 11.09 -11.16
N VAL A 124 11.14 11.54 -9.93
CA VAL A 124 11.62 12.83 -9.42
C VAL A 124 13.15 12.89 -9.40
N GLN A 125 13.81 11.82 -8.95
CA GLN A 125 15.28 11.75 -8.97
C GLN A 125 15.84 11.87 -10.39
N LYS A 126 15.29 11.13 -11.36
CA LYS A 126 15.71 11.23 -12.77
C LYS A 126 15.52 12.64 -13.34
N VAL A 127 14.42 13.31 -12.99
CA VAL A 127 14.18 14.70 -13.43
C VAL A 127 15.28 15.62 -12.87
N ASN A 128 15.59 15.51 -11.58
CA ASN A 128 16.65 16.31 -10.96
C ASN A 128 18.02 16.04 -11.59
N GLU A 129 18.37 14.78 -11.87
CA GLU A 129 19.62 14.44 -12.57
C GLU A 129 19.73 15.08 -13.96
N VAL A 130 18.62 15.15 -14.70
CA VAL A 130 18.58 15.82 -16.01
C VAL A 130 18.77 17.33 -15.84
N VAL A 131 18.10 17.95 -14.86
CA VAL A 131 18.27 19.38 -14.57
C VAL A 131 19.73 19.69 -14.21
N ASP A 132 20.37 18.87 -13.38
CA ASP A 132 21.77 19.05 -13.01
C ASP A 132 22.70 18.93 -14.22
N LYS A 133 22.44 17.98 -15.12
CA LYS A 133 23.18 17.86 -16.39
C LYS A 133 23.01 19.10 -17.25
N GLN A 134 21.79 19.62 -17.39
CA GLN A 134 21.52 20.84 -18.14
C GLN A 134 22.21 22.05 -17.51
N MET A 135 22.24 22.16 -16.18
CA MET A 135 22.95 23.25 -15.50
C MET A 135 24.46 23.22 -15.74
N LYS A 136 25.08 22.03 -15.77
CA LYS A 136 26.50 21.88 -16.15
C LYS A 136 26.75 22.32 -17.59
N VAL A 137 25.89 21.91 -18.53
CA VAL A 137 25.99 22.36 -19.93
C VAL A 137 25.86 23.88 -20.03
N VAL A 138 24.94 24.50 -19.29
CA VAL A 138 24.78 25.96 -19.25
C VAL A 138 26.07 26.63 -18.72
N GLN A 139 26.70 26.07 -17.69
CA GLN A 139 27.97 26.59 -17.15
C GLN A 139 29.11 26.51 -18.18
N GLU A 140 29.22 25.40 -18.93
CA GLU A 140 30.20 25.24 -20.00
C GLU A 140 29.96 26.27 -21.13
N ILE A 141 28.71 26.43 -21.58
CA ILE A 141 28.34 27.44 -22.58
C ILE A 141 28.70 28.84 -22.08
N ALA A 142 28.37 29.17 -20.84
CA ALA A 142 28.69 30.48 -20.26
C ALA A 142 30.21 30.72 -20.20
N GLY A 143 31.00 29.69 -19.89
CA GLY A 143 32.47 29.73 -19.93
C GLY A 143 33.00 30.05 -21.33
N LEU A 144 32.56 29.30 -22.35
CA LEU A 144 32.94 29.53 -23.75
C LEU A 144 32.49 30.90 -24.26
N LEU A 145 31.30 31.36 -23.87
CA LEU A 145 30.82 32.69 -24.22
C LEU A 145 31.69 33.78 -23.58
N GLY A 146 32.14 33.57 -22.34
CA GLY A 146 33.05 34.47 -21.63
C GLY A 146 34.41 34.59 -22.31
N GLU A 147 34.99 33.45 -22.71
CA GLU A 147 36.26 33.37 -23.43
C GLU A 147 36.19 34.10 -24.78
N THR A 148 35.22 33.75 -25.62
CA THR A 148 35.02 34.38 -26.94
C THR A 148 34.74 35.88 -26.84
N THR A 149 34.00 36.33 -25.82
CA THR A 149 33.76 37.76 -25.56
C THR A 149 35.06 38.49 -25.18
N ALA A 150 35.91 37.87 -24.35
CA ALA A 150 37.21 38.43 -23.99
C ALA A 150 38.14 38.54 -25.20
N GLU A 151 38.22 37.49 -26.04
CA GLU A 151 38.98 37.50 -27.30
C GLU A 151 38.49 38.59 -28.27
N THR A 152 37.18 38.73 -28.40
CA THR A 152 36.55 39.76 -29.24
C THR A 152 36.93 41.16 -28.74
N LYS A 153 36.85 41.40 -27.42
CA LYS A 153 37.24 42.68 -26.82
C LYS A 153 38.71 43.01 -27.09
N VAL A 154 39.62 42.06 -26.90
CA VAL A 154 41.05 42.25 -27.18
C VAL A 154 41.29 42.58 -28.65
N SER A 155 40.62 41.87 -29.56
CA SER A 155 40.73 42.09 -31.01
C SER A 155 40.23 43.48 -31.40
N LEU A 156 39.08 43.92 -30.87
CA LEU A 156 38.55 45.26 -31.11
C LEU A 156 39.47 46.35 -30.55
N LEU A 157 40.02 46.17 -29.34
CA LEU A 157 40.97 47.12 -28.76
C LEU A 157 42.24 47.27 -29.62
N LYS A 158 42.76 46.16 -30.16
CA LYS A 158 43.89 46.20 -31.11
C LYS A 158 43.55 47.01 -32.36
N ILE A 159 42.36 46.81 -32.93
CA ILE A 159 41.89 47.58 -34.11
C ILE A 159 41.80 49.08 -33.77
N ILE A 160 41.22 49.43 -32.62
CA ILE A 160 41.11 50.82 -32.16
C ILE A 160 42.50 51.45 -31.99
N GLN A 161 43.48 50.74 -31.40
CA GLN A 161 44.85 51.23 -31.28
C GLN A 161 45.52 51.46 -32.64
N MET A 162 45.35 50.55 -33.60
CA MET A 162 45.91 50.72 -34.95
C MET A 162 45.31 51.93 -35.67
N LEU A 163 43.98 52.15 -35.53
CA LEU A 163 43.31 53.30 -36.13
C LEU A 163 43.66 54.62 -35.42
N GLY A 164 43.80 54.60 -34.10
CA GLY A 164 44.17 55.78 -33.29
C GLY A 164 45.61 56.26 -33.48
N GLN A 165 46.52 55.40 -33.94
CA GLN A 165 47.91 55.78 -34.28
C GLN A 165 48.05 56.46 -35.66
N ASN A 166 46.98 56.53 -36.47
CA ASN A 166 47.00 57.17 -37.80
C ASN A 166 46.44 58.60 -37.83
N THR A 167 46.14 59.21 -36.68
CA THR A 167 45.92 60.67 -36.59
C THR A 167 47.24 61.37 -36.25
N VAL A 168 48.02 61.66 -37.28
CA VAL A 168 49.05 62.72 -37.32
C VAL A 168 48.51 63.86 -38.16
#